data_AF-A0A5C8NSK0-F1
#
_entry.id   AF-A0A5C8NSK0-F1
#
_cell.length_a   1.000
_cell.length_b   1.000
_cell.length_c   1.000
_cell.angle_alpha   90.00
_cell.angle_beta   90.00
_cell.angle_gamma   90.00
#
_symmetry.space_group_name_H-M   'P 1'
#
loop_
_entity.id
_entity.type
_entity.pdbx_description
1 polymer ?
#
loop_
_entity_poly.entity_id
_entity_poly.type
_entity_poly.pdbx_seq_one_letter_code
_entity_poly.pdbx_strand_id
1 'polypeptide(L)'
;MRNAAWRMLRWIRANRMPTGLVIVEGGDVALVPDGEACFAVKGEGKMADGTASRGRPVWRILKWIIFALVAWVLVLIAAGNEIDSKVPALLPMRSVFTDIWDGGYASAEGTWTIEGAKSASPFQTSSVTCRRREGLCKEARAKLVNDNDYLVAEMEEYRIQKWDEHTIVFTTESATCARYTYTLDRASKALVGVRTLKAPDDPRCAQLEDRLVLRLEDGLEVHRRARAEAMPWWGEIAYAPLRALFR
;
A
#
# COMPACT_ATOMS: atom_id res chain seq x y z
N MET A 1 -3.48 -12.83 15.59
CA MET A 1 -2.28 -12.99 14.73
C MET A 1 -1.69 -14.41 14.66
N ARG A 2 -2.24 -15.44 15.36
CA ARG A 2 -1.75 -16.84 15.26
C ARG A 2 -2.29 -17.65 14.05
N ASN A 3 -3.23 -17.11 13.28
CA ASN A 3 -3.94 -17.85 12.22
C ASN A 3 -3.31 -17.78 10.82
N ALA A 4 -2.47 -16.78 10.53
CA ALA A 4 -1.87 -16.62 9.20
C ALA A 4 -0.80 -17.69 8.91
N ALA A 5 0.10 -17.95 9.88
CA ALA A 5 1.14 -18.96 9.75
C ALA A 5 0.57 -20.39 9.53
N TRP A 6 -0.58 -20.68 10.14
CA TRP A 6 -1.27 -21.97 9.97
C TRP A 6 -1.93 -22.14 8.59
N ARG A 7 -2.39 -21.04 7.97
CA ARG A 7 -2.94 -21.08 6.61
C ARG A 7 -1.84 -21.31 5.56
N MET A 8 -0.66 -20.72 5.73
CA MET A 8 0.47 -20.92 4.83
C MET A 8 0.99 -22.36 4.87
N LEU A 9 1.09 -22.97 6.06
CA LEU A 9 1.51 -24.36 6.21
C LEU A 9 0.48 -25.37 5.65
N ARG A 10 -0.82 -25.07 5.70
CA ARG A 10 -1.85 -25.91 5.04
C ARG A 10 -1.79 -25.83 3.52
N TRP A 11 -1.52 -24.65 2.96
CA TRP A 11 -1.41 -24.48 1.51
C TRP A 11 -0.18 -25.22 0.95
N ILE A 12 0.96 -25.17 1.65
CA ILE A 12 2.17 -25.94 1.28
C ILE A 12 1.93 -27.45 1.38
N ARG A 13 1.10 -27.91 2.32
CA ARG A 13 0.80 -29.34 2.49
C ARG A 13 -0.23 -29.87 1.49
N ALA A 14 -1.13 -29.01 0.99
CA ALA A 14 -2.18 -29.38 0.05
C ALA A 14 -1.67 -29.43 -1.41
N ASN A 15 -0.72 -28.56 -1.76
CA ASN A 15 -0.08 -28.59 -3.07
C ASN A 15 1.18 -29.46 -3.03
N ARG A 16 0.99 -30.79 -3.07
CA ARG A 16 2.05 -31.73 -3.46
C ARG A 16 2.49 -31.36 -4.88
N MET A 17 3.53 -30.52 -5.00
CA MET A 17 4.25 -30.42 -6.26
C MET A 17 4.83 -31.81 -6.57
N PRO A 18 4.71 -32.31 -7.81
CA PRO A 18 5.36 -33.56 -8.20
C PRO A 18 6.87 -33.38 -8.01
N THR A 19 7.42 -34.09 -7.04
CA THR A 19 8.86 -34.32 -6.90
C THR A 19 9.30 -35.14 -8.11
N GLY A 20 9.80 -34.43 -9.11
CA GLY A 20 10.31 -35.00 -10.35
C GLY A 20 11.12 -33.98 -11.14
N LEU A 21 11.99 -33.22 -10.47
CA LEU A 21 13.02 -32.45 -11.15
C LEU A 21 14.36 -33.17 -10.95
N VAL A 22 14.71 -34.02 -11.91
CA VAL A 22 16.06 -34.58 -12.04
C VAL A 22 16.88 -33.54 -12.78
N ILE A 23 17.75 -32.83 -12.07
CA ILE A 23 18.78 -31.99 -12.69
C ILE A 23 19.94 -32.91 -13.02
N VAL A 24 20.12 -33.21 -14.31
CA VAL A 24 21.33 -33.86 -14.82
C VAL A 24 22.34 -32.75 -15.14
N GLU A 25 23.20 -32.41 -14.18
CA GLU A 25 24.39 -31.60 -14.46
C GLU A 25 25.46 -32.49 -15.11
N GLY A 26 25.66 -32.29 -16.41
CA GLY A 26 26.83 -32.81 -17.14
C GLY A 26 26.77 -34.30 -17.48
N GLY A 27 26.42 -34.62 -18.72
CA GLY A 27 26.58 -35.96 -19.28
C GLY A 27 25.60 -36.22 -20.41
N ASP A 28 26.15 -36.47 -21.59
CA ASP A 28 25.42 -36.78 -22.82
C ASP A 28 24.35 -37.86 -22.64
N VAL A 29 23.17 -37.63 -23.22
CA VAL A 29 22.11 -38.63 -23.32
C VAL A 29 22.32 -39.41 -24.63
N ALA A 30 22.87 -40.62 -24.52
CA ALA A 30 22.86 -41.60 -25.59
C ALA A 30 21.66 -42.55 -25.40
N LEU A 31 20.81 -42.65 -26.41
CA LEU A 31 19.79 -43.70 -26.52
C LEU A 31 20.44 -44.93 -27.15
N VAL A 32 20.46 -46.05 -26.42
CA VAL A 32 20.90 -47.35 -26.94
C VAL A 32 19.69 -48.29 -26.93
N PRO A 33 19.15 -48.68 -28.09
CA PRO A 33 18.27 -49.82 -28.19
C PRO A 33 19.09 -51.11 -28.31
N ASP A 34 18.54 -52.18 -27.76
CA ASP A 34 19.11 -53.52 -27.67
C ASP A 34 19.69 -54.04 -29.00
N GLY A 35 20.94 -54.52 -28.96
CA GLY A 35 21.53 -55.34 -30.02
C GLY A 35 23.01 -55.08 -30.27
N GLU A 36 23.83 -56.01 -29.81
CA GLU A 36 25.18 -56.34 -30.30
C GLU A 36 26.36 -55.34 -30.15
N ALA A 37 27.29 -55.78 -29.29
CA ALA A 37 28.74 -55.79 -29.43
C ALA A 37 29.58 -54.49 -29.42
N CYS A 38 30.50 -54.50 -28.42
CA CYS A 38 31.92 -54.11 -28.48
C CYS A 38 32.29 -52.71 -29.00
N PHE A 39 32.98 -51.93 -28.16
CA PHE A 39 34.44 -51.71 -28.30
C PHE A 39 34.99 -50.96 -27.09
N ALA A 40 35.94 -51.60 -26.41
CA ALA A 40 36.82 -50.94 -25.48
C ALA A 40 37.82 -50.07 -26.26
N VAL A 41 37.95 -48.80 -25.90
CA VAL A 41 39.17 -48.03 -26.17
C VAL A 41 39.65 -47.44 -24.85
N LYS A 42 40.60 -48.17 -24.26
CA LYS A 42 41.43 -47.74 -23.15
C LYS A 42 42.43 -46.71 -23.68
N GLY A 43 42.08 -45.43 -23.58
CA GLY A 43 42.99 -44.31 -23.83
C GLY A 43 43.65 -43.84 -22.54
N GLU A 44 44.80 -44.41 -22.20
CA GLU A 44 45.67 -43.91 -21.12
C GLU A 44 46.37 -42.62 -21.59
N GLY A 45 45.68 -41.49 -21.43
CA GLY A 45 46.27 -40.15 -21.53
C GLY A 45 46.53 -39.58 -20.15
N LYS A 46 47.68 -39.92 -19.53
CA LYS A 46 48.19 -39.22 -18.35
C LYS A 46 48.60 -37.80 -18.77
N MET A 47 47.67 -36.86 -18.75
CA MET A 47 47.99 -35.44 -18.79
C MET A 47 48.22 -34.95 -17.36
N ALA A 48 49.43 -34.44 -17.14
CA ALA A 48 49.90 -33.94 -15.86
C ALA A 48 48.99 -32.82 -15.34
N ASP A 49 48.21 -33.16 -14.32
CA ASP A 49 47.27 -32.26 -13.65
C ASP A 49 48.04 -31.39 -12.65
N GLY A 50 48.78 -30.44 -13.20
CA GLY A 50 49.71 -29.56 -12.50
C GLY A 50 49.16 -28.15 -12.25
N THR A 51 47.99 -28.01 -11.61
CA THR A 51 47.58 -26.75 -10.96
C THR A 51 46.56 -27.00 -9.84
N ALA A 52 46.98 -27.81 -8.86
CA ALA A 52 46.17 -28.13 -7.70
C ALA A 52 45.91 -26.92 -6.78
N SER A 53 44.63 -26.53 -6.72
CA SER A 53 43.88 -26.34 -5.46
C SER A 53 43.89 -24.99 -4.71
N ARG A 54 44.47 -23.90 -5.20
CA ARG A 54 44.41 -22.61 -4.47
C ARG A 54 43.06 -21.85 -4.53
N GLY A 55 42.09 -22.27 -5.35
CA GLY A 55 40.80 -21.58 -5.52
C GLY A 55 39.64 -22.01 -4.61
N ARG A 56 39.78 -23.08 -3.80
CA ARG A 56 38.66 -23.64 -3.00
C ARG A 56 38.12 -22.74 -1.88
N PRO A 57 38.90 -21.89 -1.18
CA PRO A 57 38.34 -21.09 -0.08
C PRO A 57 37.48 -19.93 -0.57
N VAL A 58 37.84 -19.30 -1.69
CA VAL A 58 37.12 -18.13 -2.25
C VAL A 58 35.69 -18.51 -2.66
N TRP A 59 35.52 -19.66 -3.31
CA TRP A 59 34.21 -20.14 -3.74
C TRP A 59 33.26 -20.43 -2.57
N ARG A 60 33.80 -20.92 -1.43
CA ARG A 60 33.00 -21.16 -0.22
C ARG A 60 32.48 -19.85 0.37
N ILE A 61 33.32 -18.81 0.43
CA ILE A 61 32.93 -17.49 0.94
C ILE A 61 31.87 -16.86 0.04
N LEU A 62 32.08 -16.90 -1.29
CA LEU A 62 31.14 -16.35 -2.26
C LEU A 62 29.74 -16.98 -2.14
N LYS A 63 29.65 -18.31 -1.95
CA LYS A 63 28.38 -19.00 -1.75
C LYS A 63 27.60 -18.49 -0.52
N TRP A 64 28.29 -18.25 0.60
CA TRP A 64 27.66 -17.71 1.80
C TRP A 64 27.18 -16.27 1.62
N ILE A 65 27.95 -15.44 0.90
CA ILE A 65 27.55 -14.07 0.57
C ILE A 65 26.29 -14.08 -0.29
N ILE A 66 26.26 -14.90 -1.35
CA ILE A 66 25.09 -15.04 -2.23
C ILE A 66 23.88 -15.50 -1.42
N PHE A 67 24.04 -16.52 -0.58
CA PHE A 67 22.96 -17.02 0.26
C PHE A 67 22.41 -15.95 1.22
N ALA A 68 23.29 -15.19 1.88
CA ALA A 68 22.88 -14.10 2.78
C ALA A 68 22.13 -12.98 2.03
N LEU A 69 22.60 -12.61 0.84
CA LEU A 69 21.93 -11.62 -0.02
C LEU A 69 20.55 -12.10 -0.44
N VAL A 70 20.42 -13.36 -0.89
CA VAL A 70 19.13 -13.94 -1.27
C VAL A 70 18.17 -13.96 -0.07
N ALA A 71 18.64 -14.40 1.10
CA ALA A 71 17.83 -14.41 2.31
C ALA A 71 17.36 -13.00 2.71
N TRP A 72 18.23 -12.00 2.61
CA TRP A 72 17.89 -10.61 2.89
C TRP A 72 16.87 -10.05 1.88
N VAL A 73 17.02 -10.34 0.59
CA VAL A 73 16.04 -9.96 -0.44
C VAL A 73 14.67 -10.60 -0.18
N LEU A 74 14.62 -11.88 0.22
CA LEU A 74 13.36 -12.54 0.56
C LEU A 74 12.68 -11.89 1.76
N VAL A 75 13.44 -11.44 2.76
CA VAL A 75 12.91 -10.67 3.90
C VAL A 75 12.33 -9.34 3.42
N LEU A 76 13.00 -8.62 2.53
CA LEU A 76 12.49 -7.36 1.96
C LEU A 76 11.19 -7.58 1.17
N ILE A 77 11.10 -8.64 0.37
CA ILE A 77 9.89 -8.98 -0.39
C ILE A 77 8.73 -9.29 0.57
N ALA A 78 8.96 -10.11 1.59
CA ALA A 78 7.96 -10.41 2.60
C ALA A 78 7.51 -9.16 3.37
N ALA A 79 8.45 -8.26 3.70
CA ALA A 79 8.16 -6.96 4.30
C ALA A 79 7.26 -6.10 3.40
N GLY A 80 7.60 -6.02 2.12
CA GLY A 80 6.87 -5.27 1.11
C GLY A 80 5.43 -5.75 1.00
N ASN A 81 5.24 -7.06 0.85
CA ASN A 81 3.90 -7.66 0.74
C ASN A 81 3.03 -7.40 1.99
N GLU A 82 3.60 -7.48 3.20
CA GLU A 82 2.87 -7.18 4.43
C GLU A 82 2.48 -5.69 4.51
N ILE A 83 3.37 -4.77 4.14
CA ILE A 83 3.10 -3.33 4.12
C ILE A 83 2.03 -3.01 3.07
N ASP A 84 2.18 -3.54 1.86
CA ASP A 84 1.26 -3.29 0.74
C ASP A 84 -0.14 -3.85 1.05
N SER A 85 -0.25 -4.96 1.79
CA SER A 85 -1.54 -5.47 2.29
C SER A 85 -2.25 -4.53 3.28
N LYS A 86 -1.48 -3.67 3.97
CA LYS A 86 -2.02 -2.70 4.95
C LYS A 86 -2.26 -1.32 4.34
N VAL A 87 -1.57 -0.97 3.26
CA VAL A 87 -1.67 0.34 2.59
C VAL A 87 -1.93 0.19 1.07
N PRO A 88 -3.05 -0.41 0.64
CA PRO A 88 -3.20 -0.90 -0.74
C PRO A 88 -3.72 0.10 -1.80
N ALA A 89 -3.60 1.42 -1.61
CA ALA A 89 -3.94 2.36 -2.70
C ALA A 89 -3.01 3.57 -2.74
N LEU A 90 -2.60 3.94 -3.96
CA LEU A 90 -2.05 5.25 -4.25
C LEU A 90 -3.21 6.25 -4.20
N LEU A 91 -3.14 7.21 -3.29
CA LEU A 91 -4.15 8.26 -3.16
C LEU A 91 -3.77 9.44 -4.06
N PRO A 92 -4.73 10.14 -4.68
CA PRO A 92 -4.43 11.25 -5.58
C PRO A 92 -3.83 12.43 -4.81
N MET A 93 -3.06 13.25 -5.54
CA MET A 93 -2.52 14.51 -5.02
C MET A 93 -3.67 15.46 -4.69
N ARG A 94 -3.45 16.33 -3.69
CA ARG A 94 -4.45 17.33 -3.34
C ARG A 94 -4.53 18.39 -4.43
N SER A 95 -5.73 18.63 -4.94
CA SER A 95 -5.99 19.70 -5.91
C SER A 95 -7.13 20.58 -5.38
N VAL A 96 -7.00 21.89 -5.48
CA VAL A 96 -8.06 22.83 -5.10
C VAL A 96 -8.17 23.89 -6.18
N PHE A 97 -9.30 23.92 -6.84
CA PHE A 97 -9.59 24.79 -7.96
C PHE A 97 -10.59 25.86 -7.56
N THR A 98 -10.15 27.11 -7.59
CA THR A 98 -10.92 28.29 -7.15
C THR A 98 -10.85 29.42 -8.17
N ASP A 99 -10.40 29.15 -9.40
CA ASP A 99 -10.13 30.19 -10.39
C ASP A 99 -11.44 30.78 -10.97
N ILE A 100 -12.54 30.02 -10.92
CA ILE A 100 -13.88 30.42 -11.39
C ILE A 100 -14.83 30.64 -10.20
N TRP A 101 -14.28 31.09 -9.06
CA TRP A 101 -15.05 31.32 -7.84
C TRP A 101 -16.21 32.29 -8.04
N ASP A 102 -15.94 33.42 -8.71
CA ASP A 102 -16.92 34.47 -8.97
C ASP A 102 -17.96 34.03 -10.03
N GLY A 103 -17.60 33.10 -10.90
CA GLY A 103 -18.52 32.38 -11.79
C GLY A 103 -19.35 31.29 -11.08
N GLY A 104 -19.16 31.11 -9.76
CA GLY A 104 -19.96 30.21 -8.95
C GLY A 104 -19.54 28.74 -9.01
N TYR A 105 -18.26 28.47 -9.27
CA TYR A 105 -17.69 27.12 -9.28
C TYR A 105 -16.44 27.03 -8.41
N ALA A 106 -16.35 25.97 -7.61
CA ALA A 106 -15.13 25.59 -6.89
C ALA A 106 -15.06 24.07 -6.79
N SER A 107 -13.85 23.50 -6.80
CA SER A 107 -13.65 22.08 -6.55
C SER A 107 -12.42 21.81 -5.68
N ALA A 108 -12.42 20.68 -4.97
CA ALA A 108 -11.34 20.24 -4.13
C ALA A 108 -11.23 18.72 -4.13
N GLU A 109 -10.03 18.20 -4.31
CA GLU A 109 -9.72 16.77 -4.33
C GLU A 109 -8.63 16.45 -3.31
N GLY A 110 -8.71 15.29 -2.68
CA GLY A 110 -7.69 14.81 -1.77
C GLY A 110 -8.21 13.75 -0.80
N THR A 111 -7.50 13.61 0.33
CA THR A 111 -7.82 12.62 1.36
C THR A 111 -8.10 13.29 2.69
N TRP A 112 -9.32 13.10 3.21
CA TRP A 112 -9.70 13.42 4.58
C TRP A 112 -8.80 12.73 5.60
N THR A 113 -8.25 13.53 6.48
CA THR A 113 -7.52 13.13 7.68
C THR A 113 -8.20 13.73 8.90
N ILE A 114 -7.99 13.10 10.05
CA ILE A 114 -8.48 13.60 11.34
C ILE A 114 -7.35 14.35 12.02
N GLU A 115 -7.61 15.59 12.45
CA GLU A 115 -6.64 16.38 13.19
C GLU A 115 -6.32 15.70 14.53
N GLY A 116 -5.03 15.41 14.75
CA GLY A 116 -4.55 14.73 15.96
C GLY A 116 -4.63 13.19 15.94
N ALA A 117 -5.14 12.56 14.87
CA ALA A 117 -5.18 11.11 14.74
C ALA A 117 -4.39 10.59 13.52
N LYS A 118 -4.08 9.29 13.52
CA LYS A 118 -3.20 8.61 12.57
C LYS A 118 -3.84 8.30 11.20
N SER A 119 -4.60 9.24 10.64
CA SER A 119 -5.45 9.10 9.43
C SER A 119 -6.88 8.62 9.71
N ALA A 120 -7.81 9.05 8.85
CA ALA A 120 -9.17 8.53 8.84
C ALA A 120 -9.13 7.11 8.23
N SER A 121 -9.41 6.09 9.04
CA SER A 121 -9.64 4.73 8.55
C SER A 121 -11.12 4.58 8.19
N PRO A 122 -11.47 4.02 7.02
CA PRO A 122 -10.59 3.48 5.98
C PRO A 122 -9.97 4.56 5.08
N PHE A 123 -8.88 4.20 4.37
CA PHE A 123 -8.31 5.06 3.32
C PHE A 123 -9.37 5.39 2.28
N GLN A 124 -9.44 6.68 1.96
CA GLN A 124 -10.41 7.19 1.00
C GLN A 124 -9.83 8.35 0.20
N THR A 125 -10.41 8.58 -0.96
CA THR A 125 -10.23 9.80 -1.73
C THR A 125 -11.58 10.45 -1.97
N SER A 126 -11.58 11.77 -1.98
CA SER A 126 -12.77 12.60 -2.11
C SER A 126 -12.54 13.63 -3.21
N SER A 127 -13.53 13.81 -4.08
CA SER A 127 -13.63 14.94 -5.01
C SER A 127 -14.90 15.71 -4.69
N VAL A 128 -14.75 16.95 -4.22
CA VAL A 128 -15.83 17.86 -3.85
C VAL A 128 -15.97 18.90 -4.95
N THR A 129 -17.19 19.08 -5.46
CA THR A 129 -17.52 20.11 -6.45
C THR A 129 -18.69 20.94 -5.95
N CYS A 130 -18.52 22.26 -5.88
CA CYS A 130 -19.52 23.21 -5.44
C CYS A 130 -20.04 24.05 -6.61
N ARG A 131 -21.36 24.22 -6.69
CA ARG A 131 -22.03 25.04 -7.72
C ARG A 131 -22.99 26.02 -7.09
N ARG A 132 -22.70 27.32 -7.24
CA ARG A 132 -23.47 28.41 -6.60
C ARG A 132 -24.91 28.46 -7.11
N ARG A 133 -25.09 28.28 -8.43
CA ARG A 133 -26.41 28.31 -9.08
C ARG A 133 -27.34 27.21 -8.57
N GLU A 134 -26.78 26.04 -8.22
CA GLU A 134 -27.53 24.92 -7.69
C GLU A 134 -27.74 25.03 -6.16
N GLY A 135 -26.94 25.85 -5.48
CA GLY A 135 -26.95 25.97 -4.02
C GLY A 135 -26.45 24.71 -3.31
N LEU A 136 -25.68 23.87 -4.01
CA LEU A 136 -25.24 22.55 -3.57
C LEU A 136 -23.75 22.33 -3.84
N CYS A 137 -23.12 21.55 -2.98
CA CYS A 137 -21.86 20.87 -3.26
C CYS A 137 -22.11 19.36 -3.37
N LYS A 138 -21.35 18.66 -4.20
CA LYS A 138 -21.38 17.21 -4.34
C LYS A 138 -20.01 16.65 -4.00
N GLU A 139 -19.95 15.61 -3.19
CA GLU A 139 -18.72 14.85 -2.95
C GLU A 139 -18.87 13.48 -3.59
N ALA A 140 -17.93 13.13 -4.47
CA ALA A 140 -17.69 11.76 -4.88
C ALA A 140 -16.57 11.21 -4.00
N ARG A 141 -16.89 10.23 -3.16
CA ARG A 141 -15.94 9.58 -2.26
C ARG A 141 -15.72 8.14 -2.68
N ALA A 142 -14.45 7.75 -2.84
CA ALA A 142 -14.07 6.36 -3.04
C ALA A 142 -13.30 5.87 -1.81
N LYS A 143 -13.74 4.78 -1.19
CA LYS A 143 -13.14 4.20 0.00
C LYS A 143 -12.96 2.70 -0.14
N LEU A 144 -11.92 2.19 0.50
CA LEU A 144 -11.66 0.76 0.58
C LEU A 144 -12.39 0.15 1.78
N VAL A 145 -13.05 -0.99 1.58
CA VAL A 145 -13.80 -1.71 2.62
C VAL A 145 -13.40 -3.18 2.67
N ASN A 146 -13.75 -3.88 3.75
CA ASN A 146 -13.39 -5.28 4.03
C ASN A 146 -11.88 -5.53 3.89
N ASP A 147 -11.07 -4.95 4.78
CA ASP A 147 -9.61 -5.09 4.76
C ASP A 147 -8.96 -4.68 3.42
N ASN A 148 -9.60 -3.75 2.73
CA ASN A 148 -9.24 -3.20 1.43
C ASN A 148 -9.47 -4.10 0.20
N ASP A 149 -10.28 -5.16 0.34
CA ASP A 149 -10.60 -6.05 -0.78
C ASP A 149 -11.55 -5.41 -1.80
N TYR A 150 -12.36 -4.42 -1.39
CA TYR A 150 -13.38 -3.81 -2.26
C TYR A 150 -13.29 -2.29 -2.26
N LEU A 151 -13.40 -1.72 -3.46
CA LEU A 151 -13.57 -0.29 -3.67
C LEU A 151 -15.06 0.05 -3.69
N VAL A 152 -15.49 0.93 -2.80
CA VAL A 152 -16.85 1.46 -2.75
C VAL A 152 -16.81 2.94 -3.11
N ALA A 153 -17.63 3.33 -4.09
CA ALA A 153 -17.83 4.72 -4.47
C ALA A 153 -19.20 5.19 -3.98
N GLU A 154 -19.22 6.32 -3.29
CA GLU A 154 -20.40 6.96 -2.74
C GLU A 154 -20.47 8.39 -3.26
N MET A 155 -21.68 8.90 -3.49
CA MET A 155 -21.91 10.29 -3.82
C MET A 155 -22.84 10.90 -2.78
N GLU A 156 -22.44 12.02 -2.19
CA GLU A 156 -23.24 12.75 -1.21
C GLU A 156 -23.42 14.20 -1.66
N GLU A 157 -24.63 14.74 -1.44
CA GLU A 157 -24.96 16.13 -1.73
C GLU A 157 -25.03 16.94 -0.43
N TYR A 158 -24.49 18.15 -0.49
CA TYR A 158 -24.38 19.07 0.64
C TYR A 158 -25.05 20.38 0.28
N ARG A 159 -25.81 20.94 1.22
CA ARG A 159 -26.42 22.25 1.04
C ARG A 159 -25.43 23.35 1.36
N ILE A 160 -25.30 24.31 0.45
CA ILE A 160 -24.48 25.51 0.68
C ILE A 160 -25.23 26.43 1.63
N GLN A 161 -24.59 26.75 2.75
CA GLN A 161 -25.07 27.69 3.76
C GLN A 161 -24.56 29.10 3.51
N LYS A 162 -23.32 29.22 3.04
CA LYS A 162 -22.65 30.49 2.76
C LYS A 162 -21.74 30.35 1.55
N TRP A 163 -21.76 31.36 0.67
CA TRP A 163 -20.79 31.53 -0.41
C TRP A 163 -20.45 33.01 -0.51
N ASP A 164 -19.34 33.40 0.09
CA ASP A 164 -18.81 34.77 0.05
C ASP A 164 -17.52 34.86 -0.78
N GLU A 165 -16.80 35.97 -0.68
CA GLU A 165 -15.57 36.21 -1.46
C GLU A 165 -14.41 35.28 -1.08
N HIS A 166 -14.40 34.78 0.16
CA HIS A 166 -13.26 34.06 0.73
C HIS A 166 -13.58 32.60 1.06
N THR A 167 -14.83 32.28 1.36
CA THR A 167 -15.23 31.00 1.93
C THR A 167 -16.54 30.47 1.36
N ILE A 168 -16.59 29.15 1.19
CA ILE A 168 -17.84 28.41 0.98
C ILE A 168 -18.05 27.54 2.21
N VAL A 169 -19.20 27.70 2.86
CA VAL A 169 -19.62 26.87 3.99
C VAL A 169 -20.80 26.01 3.53
N PHE A 170 -20.67 24.70 3.68
CA PHE A 170 -21.71 23.75 3.32
C PHE A 170 -21.85 22.66 4.37
N THR A 171 -23.05 22.10 4.49
CA THR A 171 -23.39 21.15 5.56
C THR A 171 -24.16 19.96 5.02
N THR A 172 -24.02 18.81 5.67
CA THR A 172 -24.94 17.67 5.50
C THR A 172 -25.71 17.43 6.79
N GLU A 173 -26.96 17.03 6.62
CA GLU A 173 -27.83 16.60 7.71
C GLU A 173 -28.19 15.11 7.62
N SER A 174 -27.59 14.37 6.68
CA SER A 174 -27.89 12.95 6.40
C SER A 174 -27.64 12.04 7.59
N ALA A 175 -26.63 12.33 8.41
CA ALA A 175 -26.27 11.51 9.57
C ALA A 175 -27.19 11.74 10.77
N THR A 176 -27.64 10.66 11.42
CA THR A 176 -28.56 10.72 12.56
C THR A 176 -27.96 11.44 13.78
N CYS A 177 -26.70 11.15 14.12
CA CYS A 177 -26.06 11.65 15.35
C CYS A 177 -25.19 12.89 15.18
N ALA A 178 -24.77 13.19 13.94
CA ALA A 178 -23.75 14.21 13.71
C ALA A 178 -24.16 15.17 12.59
N ARG A 179 -23.69 16.41 12.71
CA ARG A 179 -23.72 17.41 11.65
C ARG A 179 -22.28 17.66 11.21
N TYR A 180 -22.04 17.54 9.91
CA TYR A 180 -20.76 17.90 9.31
C TYR A 180 -20.90 19.26 8.66
N THR A 181 -19.98 20.16 9.01
CA THR A 181 -19.85 21.50 8.43
C THR A 181 -18.49 21.59 7.76
N TYR A 182 -18.49 21.85 6.47
CA TYR A 182 -17.28 21.98 5.68
C TYR A 182 -17.08 23.44 5.29
N THR A 183 -15.83 23.88 5.32
CA THR A 183 -15.40 25.23 4.94
C THR A 183 -14.29 25.11 3.91
N LEU A 184 -14.56 25.57 2.69
CA LEU A 184 -13.57 25.74 1.65
C LEU A 184 -13.08 27.18 1.68
N ASP A 185 -11.79 27.39 1.94
CA ASP A 185 -11.16 28.70 1.97
C ASP A 185 -10.39 28.96 0.66
N ARG A 186 -10.71 30.09 0.00
CA ARG A 186 -10.19 30.49 -1.31
C ARG A 186 -8.70 30.85 -1.25
N ALA A 187 -8.27 31.55 -0.20
CA ALA A 187 -6.92 32.10 -0.10
C ALA A 187 -5.88 31.02 0.24
N SER A 188 -6.18 30.20 1.24
CA SER A 188 -5.35 29.08 1.68
C SER A 188 -5.50 27.83 0.80
N LYS A 189 -6.53 27.81 -0.07
CA LYS A 189 -6.90 26.64 -0.88
C LYS A 189 -7.03 25.40 -0.01
N ALA A 190 -7.72 25.51 1.12
CA ALA A 190 -7.88 24.44 2.10
C ALA A 190 -9.35 24.10 2.29
N LEU A 191 -9.65 22.81 2.40
CA LEU A 191 -10.97 22.31 2.76
C LEU A 191 -10.90 21.65 4.14
N VAL A 192 -11.66 22.20 5.08
CA VAL A 192 -11.73 21.74 6.47
C VAL A 192 -13.15 21.32 6.79
N GLY A 193 -13.32 20.15 7.39
CA GLY A 193 -14.59 19.65 7.91
C GLY A 193 -14.61 19.70 9.43
N VAL A 194 -15.76 19.99 10.02
CA VAL A 194 -15.97 19.86 11.46
C VAL A 194 -17.23 19.03 11.68
N ARG A 195 -17.08 17.91 12.39
CA ARG A 195 -18.19 17.10 12.88
C ARG A 195 -18.57 17.61 14.26
N THR A 196 -19.86 17.84 14.46
CA THR A 196 -20.46 18.19 15.76
C THR A 196 -21.62 17.26 16.05
N LEU A 197 -21.86 16.92 17.32
CA LEU A 197 -23.04 16.14 17.71
C LEU A 197 -24.30 16.98 17.54
N LYS A 198 -25.37 16.37 17.01
CA LYS A 198 -26.69 17.00 16.91
C LYS A 198 -27.40 17.04 18.27
N ALA A 199 -27.24 15.99 19.06
CA ALA A 199 -27.83 15.84 20.39
C ALA A 199 -26.81 15.13 21.31
N PRO A 200 -26.02 15.87 22.11
CA PRO A 200 -24.99 15.28 22.96
C PRO A 200 -25.57 14.35 24.03
N ASP A 201 -26.83 14.57 24.44
CA ASP A 201 -27.50 13.78 25.48
C ASP A 201 -28.21 12.52 24.93
N ASP A 202 -28.20 12.25 23.61
CA ASP A 202 -28.85 11.06 23.05
C ASP A 202 -27.97 9.81 23.31
N PRO A 203 -28.45 8.81 24.07
CA PRO A 203 -27.67 7.62 24.40
C PRO A 203 -27.27 6.81 23.16
N ARG A 204 -27.97 6.94 22.03
CA ARG A 204 -27.61 6.27 20.77
C ARG A 204 -26.37 6.87 20.12
N CYS A 205 -25.99 8.09 20.53
CA CYS A 205 -24.86 8.83 19.99
C CYS A 205 -23.68 8.92 20.97
N ALA A 206 -23.77 8.30 22.14
CA ALA A 206 -22.79 8.42 23.24
C ALA A 206 -21.36 7.94 22.91
N GLN A 207 -21.18 7.16 21.84
CA GLN A 207 -19.85 6.68 21.40
C GLN A 207 -19.11 7.67 20.51
N LEU A 208 -19.78 8.73 20.05
CA LEU A 208 -19.19 9.71 19.16
C LEU A 208 -18.57 10.83 19.98
N GLU A 209 -17.36 11.22 19.64
CA GLU A 209 -16.73 12.42 20.19
C GLU A 209 -17.52 13.69 19.83
N ASP A 210 -17.62 14.61 20.78
CA ASP A 210 -18.35 15.88 20.66
C ASP A 210 -17.95 16.68 19.43
N ARG A 211 -16.64 16.69 19.13
CA ARG A 211 -16.05 17.47 18.06
C ARG A 211 -14.89 16.73 17.41
N LEU A 212 -14.98 16.55 16.09
CA LEU A 212 -13.92 15.99 15.26
C LEU A 212 -13.58 16.98 14.16
N VAL A 213 -12.31 17.33 14.01
CA VAL A 213 -11.85 18.19 12.91
C VAL A 213 -11.22 17.33 11.83
N LEU A 214 -11.68 17.53 10.61
CA LEU A 214 -11.27 16.83 9.40
C LEU A 214 -10.54 17.82 8.49
N ARG A 215 -9.47 17.38 7.83
CA ARG A 215 -8.73 18.18 6.84
C ARG A 215 -8.55 17.39 5.56
N LEU A 216 -8.79 18.03 4.41
CA LEU A 216 -8.50 17.44 3.12
C LEU A 216 -7.01 17.63 2.80
N GLU A 217 -6.22 16.57 2.98
CA GLU A 217 -4.77 16.56 2.78
C GLU A 217 -4.37 15.94 1.44
N ASP A 218 -3.07 16.05 1.12
CA ASP A 218 -2.46 15.38 -0.02
C ASP A 218 -2.41 13.87 0.19
N GLY A 219 -3.07 13.13 -0.69
CA GLY A 219 -3.17 11.69 -0.60
C GLY A 219 -1.81 11.00 -0.66
N LEU A 220 -0.84 11.53 -1.43
CA LEU A 220 0.50 10.95 -1.52
C LEU A 220 1.24 11.08 -0.19
N GLU A 221 1.10 12.21 0.49
CA GLU A 221 1.70 12.41 1.81
C GLU A 221 1.03 11.54 2.88
N VAL A 222 -0.30 11.43 2.85
CA VAL A 222 -1.06 10.50 3.71
C VAL A 222 -0.61 9.06 3.48
N HIS A 223 -0.44 8.65 2.22
CA HIS A 223 0.04 7.31 1.85
C HIS A 223 1.46 7.07 2.37
N ARG A 224 2.38 8.02 2.22
CA ARG A 224 3.76 7.90 2.75
C ARG A 224 3.77 7.77 4.26
N ARG A 225 2.98 8.57 4.97
CA ARG A 225 2.86 8.51 6.44
C ARG A 225 2.32 7.16 6.89
N ALA A 226 1.24 6.69 6.27
CA ALA A 226 0.67 5.37 6.52
C ALA A 226 1.68 4.24 6.28
N ARG A 227 2.44 4.31 5.18
CA ARG A 227 3.48 3.33 4.86
C ARG A 227 4.61 3.33 5.89
N ALA A 228 5.03 4.51 6.35
CA ALA A 228 6.04 4.65 7.39
C ALA A 228 5.56 4.07 8.74
N GLU A 229 4.30 4.28 9.09
CA GLU A 229 3.70 3.73 10.32
C GLU A 229 3.47 2.21 10.25
N ALA A 230 3.12 1.70 9.07
CA ALA A 230 2.96 0.26 8.83
C ALA A 230 4.31 -0.48 8.79
N MET A 231 5.42 0.25 8.64
CA MET A 231 6.74 -0.35 8.59
C MET A 231 7.08 -0.94 9.97
N PRO A 232 7.37 -2.25 10.04
CA PRO A 232 7.74 -2.87 11.32
C PRO A 232 9.07 -2.28 11.83
N TRP A 233 9.31 -2.38 13.13
CA TRP A 233 10.53 -1.88 13.79
C TRP A 233 11.83 -2.39 13.14
N TRP A 234 11.82 -3.59 12.56
CA TRP A 234 12.97 -4.18 11.86
C TRP A 234 13.14 -3.68 10.43
N GLY A 235 12.16 -2.97 9.86
CA GLY A 235 12.26 -2.35 8.55
C GLY A 235 13.45 -1.39 8.49
N GLU A 236 13.63 -0.57 9.51
CA GLU A 236 14.79 0.32 9.63
C GLU A 236 16.14 -0.43 9.54
N ILE A 237 16.22 -1.62 10.14
CA ILE A 237 17.42 -2.49 10.06
C ILE A 237 17.55 -3.10 8.66
N ALA A 238 16.46 -3.60 8.09
CA ALA A 238 16.45 -4.26 6.79
C ALA A 238 16.84 -3.29 5.66
N TYR A 239 16.44 -2.01 5.73
CA TYR A 239 16.76 -0.99 4.74
C TYR A 239 18.08 -0.24 4.99
N ALA A 240 18.74 -0.44 6.14
CA ALA A 240 19.99 0.24 6.48
C ALA A 240 21.11 0.04 5.43
N PRO A 241 21.35 -1.17 4.88
CA PRO A 241 22.38 -1.37 3.85
C PRO A 241 22.08 -0.58 2.57
N LEU A 242 20.81 -0.49 2.18
CA LEU A 242 20.40 0.28 1.00
C LEU A 242 20.61 1.78 1.20
N ARG A 243 20.26 2.32 2.38
CA ARG A 243 20.54 3.73 2.69
C ARG A 243 22.03 4.06 2.66
N ALA A 244 22.91 3.12 3.01
CA ALA A 244 24.35 3.31 2.94
C ALA A 244 24.88 3.29 1.49
N LEU A 245 24.24 2.52 0.60
CA LEU A 245 24.62 2.44 -0.82
C LEU A 245 24.16 3.64 -1.66
N PHE A 246 23.06 4.29 -1.29
CA PHE A 246 22.42 5.39 -2.04
C PHE A 246 22.59 6.77 -1.41
N ARG A 247 23.48 6.92 -0.43
CA ARG A 247 23.95 8.23 0.07
C ARG A 247 25.15 8.71 -0.74
#